data_AF-A0A7X6SZR7-F1
#
_entry.id   AF-A0A7X6SZR7-F1
#
_cell.length_a   1.000
_cell.length_b   1.000
_cell.length_c   1.000
_cell.angle_alpha   90.00
_cell.angle_beta   90.00
_cell.angle_gamma   90.00
#
_symmetry.space_group_name_H-M   'P 1'
#
loop_
_entity.id
_entity.type
_entity.pdbx_description
1 polymer ?
#
loop_
_entity_poly.entity_id
_entity_poly.type
_entity_poly.pdbx_seq_one_letter_code
_entity_poly.pdbx_strand_id
1 'polypeptide(L)'
;IRYVKENRGTGRYIKGHITGPVTFAASIKDKDGRSALSYPDLTKAYAKALSIKALWQVRALEKTGKQPIIFIDEPLLSCIGSGLLPIDSHEVTGVLNEVIDYVRQRSEAITGIHCCGKTDWSMIMGSGVDIINFDAFTFQESLFLYSDHLKHFISKGGTIAWGIVPTGEFAGTADIDALYKRLMSGLNRLISLGLDRELVYAASILTPACGMGMMTEKAAEEVFELLSNLSKRMREDIKDAL
;
A
#
# COMPACT_ATOMS: atom_id res chain seq x y z
N ILE A 1 1.03 -21.30 -1.91
CA ILE A 1 1.21 -21.65 -3.35
C ILE A 1 0.25 -22.75 -3.80
N ARG A 2 0.16 -23.89 -3.11
CA ARG A 2 -0.72 -25.01 -3.50
C ARG A 2 -2.19 -24.58 -3.67
N TYR A 3 -2.77 -23.96 -2.65
CA TYR A 3 -4.14 -23.43 -2.69
C TYR A 3 -4.39 -22.47 -3.88
N VAL A 4 -3.43 -21.59 -4.18
CA VAL A 4 -3.52 -20.64 -5.32
C VAL A 4 -3.43 -21.35 -6.66
N LYS A 5 -2.59 -22.40 -6.77
CA LYS A 5 -2.52 -23.21 -8.00
C LYS A 5 -3.80 -23.99 -8.25
N GLU A 6 -4.43 -24.47 -7.17
CA GLU A 6 -5.72 -25.16 -7.17
C GLU A 6 -6.88 -24.17 -7.43
N ASN A 7 -6.72 -22.89 -7.03
CA ASN A 7 -7.72 -21.82 -7.18
C ASN A 7 -7.11 -20.63 -7.90
N ARG A 8 -6.88 -20.78 -9.21
CA ARG A 8 -6.14 -19.77 -9.99
C ARG A 8 -6.82 -18.41 -10.03
N GLY A 9 -8.13 -18.29 -9.81
CA GLY A 9 -8.87 -17.03 -10.04
C GLY A 9 -8.72 -16.54 -11.49
N THR A 10 -9.36 -15.42 -11.84
CA THR A 10 -9.43 -14.94 -13.24
C THR A 10 -8.46 -13.80 -13.57
N GLY A 11 -7.80 -13.20 -12.57
CA GLY A 11 -6.93 -12.03 -12.75
C GLY A 11 -5.50 -12.34 -13.22
N ARG A 12 -4.89 -11.38 -13.94
CA ARG A 12 -3.48 -11.41 -14.42
C ARG A 12 -2.44 -11.26 -13.32
N TYR A 13 -2.83 -10.69 -12.17
CA TYR A 13 -1.95 -10.36 -11.06
C TYR A 13 -2.17 -11.26 -9.85
N ILE A 14 -1.13 -11.37 -9.03
CA ILE A 14 -1.20 -11.99 -7.71
C ILE A 14 -0.48 -11.15 -6.67
N LYS A 15 -1.17 -10.82 -5.58
CA LYS A 15 -0.64 -10.01 -4.50
C LYS A 15 0.05 -10.91 -3.46
N GLY A 16 1.28 -10.57 -3.10
CA GLY A 16 2.01 -11.09 -1.94
C GLY A 16 2.29 -9.96 -0.97
N HIS A 17 2.65 -10.32 0.27
CA HIS A 17 2.95 -9.35 1.32
C HIS A 17 4.12 -9.83 2.19
N ILE A 18 4.95 -8.87 2.59
CA ILE A 18 5.90 -8.98 3.70
C ILE A 18 5.69 -7.82 4.67
N THR A 19 6.02 -8.04 5.94
CA THR A 19 6.23 -6.92 6.88
C THR A 19 7.45 -6.13 6.43
N GLY A 20 7.35 -4.80 6.44
CA GLY A 20 8.47 -3.93 6.10
C GLY A 20 9.54 -3.84 7.19
N PRO A 21 10.74 -3.37 6.81
CA PRO A 21 11.91 -3.34 7.69
C PRO A 21 11.71 -2.53 8.97
N VAL A 22 11.01 -1.41 8.92
CA VAL A 22 10.82 -0.53 10.08
C VAL A 22 9.87 -1.18 11.07
N THR A 23 8.69 -1.61 10.60
CA THR A 23 7.71 -2.32 11.42
C THR A 23 8.29 -3.61 11.99
N PHE A 24 9.06 -4.36 11.19
CA PHE A 24 9.70 -5.58 11.64
C PHE A 24 10.72 -5.29 12.76
N ALA A 25 11.65 -4.36 12.56
CA ALA A 25 12.64 -3.99 13.56
C ALA A 25 11.98 -3.41 14.84
N ALA A 26 10.92 -2.61 14.70
CA ALA A 26 10.12 -2.09 15.80
C ALA A 26 9.52 -3.21 16.68
N SER A 27 9.07 -4.29 16.05
CA SER A 27 8.39 -5.40 16.72
C SER A 27 9.31 -6.33 17.50
N ILE A 28 10.61 -6.36 17.16
CA ILE A 28 11.60 -7.20 17.85
C ILE A 28 12.22 -6.42 18.99
N LYS A 29 12.16 -6.98 20.21
CA LYS A 29 12.72 -6.39 21.43
C LYS A 29 13.89 -7.20 21.95
N ASP A 30 14.89 -6.50 22.49
CA ASP A 30 15.94 -7.12 23.29
C ASP A 30 15.44 -7.48 24.70
N LYS A 31 16.35 -8.03 25.52
CA LYS A 31 16.07 -8.42 26.91
C LYS A 31 15.65 -7.26 27.82
N ASP A 32 16.01 -6.03 27.43
CA ASP A 32 15.74 -4.80 28.19
C ASP A 32 14.51 -4.05 27.61
N GLY A 33 13.80 -4.66 26.64
CA GLY A 33 12.60 -4.13 26.01
C GLY A 33 12.86 -3.09 24.91
N ARG A 34 14.12 -2.85 24.53
CA ARG A 34 14.50 -1.93 23.46
C ARG A 34 14.24 -2.57 22.11
N SER A 35 13.64 -1.82 21.21
CA SER A 35 13.41 -2.28 19.83
C SER A 35 14.72 -2.45 19.08
N ALA A 36 14.75 -3.38 18.13
CA ALA A 36 15.85 -3.52 17.18
C ALA A 36 16.09 -2.25 16.32
N LEU A 37 15.11 -1.35 16.20
CA LEU A 37 15.30 -0.04 15.56
C LEU A 37 16.38 0.81 16.23
N SER A 38 16.62 0.62 17.53
CA SER A 38 17.69 1.31 18.26
C SER A 38 19.09 0.86 17.85
N TYR A 39 19.22 -0.14 16.98
CA TYR A 39 20.47 -0.72 16.52
C TYR A 39 20.53 -0.63 14.98
N PRO A 40 21.19 0.39 14.41
CA PRO A 40 21.22 0.61 12.96
C PRO A 40 21.69 -0.60 12.15
N ASP A 41 22.68 -1.34 12.66
CA ASP A 41 23.20 -2.55 11.99
C ASP A 41 22.18 -3.68 11.94
N LEU A 42 21.37 -3.86 13.00
CA LEU A 42 20.28 -4.84 13.00
C LEU A 42 19.19 -4.44 12.02
N THR A 43 18.81 -3.16 11.99
CA THR A 43 17.79 -2.66 11.06
C THR A 43 18.22 -2.89 9.60
N LYS A 44 19.48 -2.59 9.26
CA LYS A 44 20.04 -2.87 7.93
C LYS A 44 20.11 -4.37 7.62
N ALA A 45 20.50 -5.19 8.60
CA ALA A 45 20.53 -6.64 8.44
C ALA A 45 19.12 -7.21 8.20
N TYR A 46 18.10 -6.70 8.89
CA TYR A 46 16.72 -7.08 8.66
C TYR A 46 16.20 -6.62 7.31
N ALA A 47 16.52 -5.41 6.85
CA ALA A 47 16.17 -4.96 5.51
C ALA A 47 16.72 -5.92 4.44
N LYS A 48 17.99 -6.34 4.56
CA LYS A 48 18.59 -7.35 3.67
C LYS A 48 17.89 -8.71 3.73
N ALA A 49 17.61 -9.20 4.94
CA ALA A 49 16.91 -10.48 5.11
C ALA A 49 15.49 -10.45 4.51
N LEU A 50 14.76 -9.35 4.72
CA LEU A 50 13.43 -9.12 4.16
C LEU A 50 13.46 -8.98 2.65
N SER A 51 14.50 -8.36 2.08
CA SER A 51 14.73 -8.29 0.63
C SER A 51 14.83 -9.68 0.00
N ILE A 52 15.63 -10.56 0.62
CA ILE A 52 15.78 -11.96 0.18
C ILE A 52 14.45 -12.71 0.32
N LYS A 53 13.73 -12.52 1.42
CA LYS A 53 12.41 -13.12 1.65
C LYS A 53 11.36 -12.64 0.63
N ALA A 54 11.33 -11.35 0.32
CA ALA A 54 10.45 -10.76 -0.69
C ALA A 54 10.71 -11.38 -2.06
N LEU A 55 11.98 -11.44 -2.49
CA LEU A 55 12.35 -12.07 -3.75
C LEU A 55 11.99 -13.56 -3.79
N TRP A 56 12.19 -14.29 -2.69
CA TRP A 56 11.76 -15.68 -2.58
C TRP A 56 10.24 -15.81 -2.77
N GLN A 57 9.45 -14.94 -2.14
CA GLN A 57 8.00 -14.94 -2.25
C GLN A 57 7.56 -14.59 -3.68
N VAL A 58 8.18 -13.58 -4.30
CA VAL A 58 7.97 -13.22 -5.71
C VAL A 58 8.18 -14.44 -6.61
N ARG A 59 9.33 -15.11 -6.52
CA ARG A 59 9.63 -16.32 -7.32
C ARG A 59 8.66 -17.47 -7.07
N ALA A 60 8.14 -17.57 -5.84
CA ALA A 60 7.10 -18.52 -5.50
C ALA A 60 5.76 -18.19 -6.16
N LEU A 61 5.41 -16.91 -6.25
CA LEU A 61 4.18 -16.41 -6.87
C LEU A 61 4.24 -16.45 -8.40
N GLU A 62 5.40 -16.20 -9.02
CA GLU A 62 5.59 -16.32 -10.48
C GLU A 62 5.24 -17.72 -11.00
N LYS A 63 5.47 -18.77 -10.19
CA LYS A 63 5.11 -20.17 -10.50
C LYS A 63 3.60 -20.40 -10.66
N THR A 64 2.77 -19.39 -10.40
CA THR A 64 1.33 -19.42 -10.66
C THR A 64 0.97 -18.99 -12.08
N GLY A 65 1.92 -18.44 -12.84
CA GLY A 65 1.71 -17.89 -14.19
C GLY A 65 1.14 -16.47 -14.19
N LYS A 66 1.08 -15.83 -13.02
CA LYS A 66 0.58 -14.47 -12.83
C LYS A 66 1.72 -13.50 -12.52
N GLN A 67 1.51 -12.23 -12.83
CA GLN A 67 2.46 -11.17 -12.48
C GLN A 67 2.38 -10.87 -10.97
N PRO A 68 3.47 -11.05 -10.20
CA PRO A 68 3.47 -10.74 -8.79
C PRO A 68 3.43 -9.24 -8.52
N ILE A 69 2.68 -8.87 -7.49
CA ILE A 69 2.75 -7.57 -6.83
C ILE A 69 3.11 -7.84 -5.38
N ILE A 70 4.27 -7.37 -4.91
CA ILE A 70 4.75 -7.58 -3.55
C ILE A 70 4.56 -6.32 -2.72
N PHE A 71 3.75 -6.42 -1.68
CA PHE A 71 3.51 -5.33 -0.75
C PHE A 71 4.44 -5.41 0.46
N ILE A 72 4.95 -4.25 0.85
CA ILE A 72 5.74 -4.00 2.05
C ILE A 72 4.81 -3.30 3.04
N ASP A 73 4.34 -4.05 4.03
CA ASP A 73 3.37 -3.56 5.02
C ASP A 73 4.10 -2.87 6.17
N GLU A 74 3.84 -1.59 6.33
CA GLU A 74 4.57 -0.67 7.20
C GLU A 74 3.63 0.17 8.09
N PRO A 75 2.77 -0.47 8.92
CA PRO A 75 1.83 0.25 9.77
C PRO A 75 2.52 1.16 10.80
N LEU A 76 3.74 0.83 11.27
CA LEU A 76 4.41 1.64 12.28
C LEU A 76 5.04 2.92 11.73
N LEU A 77 5.09 3.12 10.40
CA LEU A 77 5.48 4.41 9.84
C LEU A 77 4.53 5.54 10.25
N SER A 78 3.33 5.22 10.73
CA SER A 78 2.43 6.23 11.29
C SER A 78 2.92 6.86 12.59
N CYS A 79 3.92 6.25 13.23
CA CYS A 79 4.52 6.73 14.46
C CYS A 79 5.85 7.48 14.22
N ILE A 80 6.29 7.66 12.97
CA ILE A 80 7.50 8.44 12.69
C ILE A 80 7.30 9.90 13.14
N GLY A 81 8.36 10.48 13.72
CA GLY A 81 8.33 11.85 14.25
C GLY A 81 7.61 12.01 15.60
N SER A 82 6.93 10.97 16.11
CA SER A 82 6.24 11.01 17.41
C SER A 82 7.17 10.85 18.63
N GLY A 83 8.47 10.62 18.42
CA GLY A 83 9.43 10.23 19.47
C GLY A 83 9.32 8.76 19.90
N LEU A 84 8.31 8.03 19.43
CA LEU A 84 8.13 6.60 19.73
C LEU A 84 9.06 5.68 18.92
N LEU A 85 9.51 6.15 17.75
CA LEU A 85 10.44 5.41 16.90
C LEU A 85 11.79 6.14 16.85
N PRO A 86 12.90 5.47 17.20
CA PRO A 86 14.24 6.06 17.17
C PRO A 86 14.86 5.95 15.78
N ILE A 87 14.17 6.46 14.75
CA ILE A 87 14.62 6.43 13.35
C ILE A 87 14.11 7.68 12.61
N ASP A 88 14.96 8.25 11.75
CA ASP A 88 14.59 9.40 10.92
C ASP A 88 14.06 9.00 9.52
N SER A 89 13.41 9.94 8.82
CA SER A 89 12.83 9.68 7.50
C SER A 89 13.86 9.26 6.44
N HIS A 90 15.11 9.71 6.53
CA HIS A 90 16.15 9.35 5.57
C HIS A 90 16.60 7.89 5.77
N GLU A 91 16.82 7.48 7.02
CA GLU A 91 17.12 6.08 7.35
C GLU A 91 15.98 5.14 6.93
N VAL A 92 14.73 5.54 7.16
CA VAL A 92 13.55 4.80 6.70
C VAL A 92 13.54 4.66 5.19
N THR A 93 13.73 5.75 4.45
CA THR A 93 13.80 5.72 2.99
C THR A 93 14.86 4.74 2.51
N GLY A 94 16.06 4.78 3.12
CA GLY A 94 17.16 3.89 2.76
C GLY A 94 16.87 2.40 2.97
N VAL A 95 16.22 2.03 4.09
CA VAL A 95 15.87 0.61 4.32
C VAL A 95 14.70 0.14 3.45
N LEU A 96 13.77 1.03 3.09
CA LEU A 96 12.72 0.73 2.11
C LEU A 96 13.33 0.56 0.71
N ASN A 97 14.24 1.44 0.30
CA ASN A 97 14.96 1.33 -0.97
C ASN A 97 15.71 0.01 -1.08
N GLU A 98 16.41 -0.43 -0.03
CA GLU A 98 17.11 -1.72 -0.03
C GLU A 98 16.18 -2.86 -0.47
N VAL A 99 14.95 -2.91 0.06
CA VAL A 99 13.97 -3.95 -0.28
C VAL A 99 13.43 -3.78 -1.69
N ILE A 100 13.03 -2.55 -2.05
CA ILE A 100 12.42 -2.23 -3.36
C ILE A 100 13.42 -2.49 -4.49
N ASP A 101 14.62 -1.94 -4.38
CA ASP A 101 15.66 -2.05 -5.41
C ASP A 101 16.17 -3.48 -5.53
N TYR A 102 16.29 -4.21 -4.43
CA TYR A 102 16.71 -5.60 -4.48
C TYR A 102 15.73 -6.47 -5.27
N VAL A 103 14.42 -6.28 -5.07
CA VAL A 103 13.37 -7.00 -5.82
C VAL A 103 13.35 -6.56 -7.27
N ARG A 104 13.33 -5.24 -7.54
CA ARG A 104 13.27 -4.66 -8.88
C ARG A 104 14.43 -5.10 -9.77
N GLN A 105 15.65 -5.15 -9.24
CA GLN A 105 16.83 -5.56 -9.99
C GLN A 105 16.85 -7.06 -10.34
N ARG A 106 15.96 -7.87 -9.77
CA ARG A 106 16.03 -9.35 -9.84
C ARG A 106 14.73 -10.02 -10.27
N SER A 107 13.69 -9.24 -10.57
CA SER A 107 12.38 -9.72 -11.01
C SER A 107 11.55 -8.60 -11.65
N GLU A 108 10.52 -8.98 -12.40
CA GLU A 108 9.52 -8.07 -12.98
C GLU A 108 8.34 -7.81 -12.03
N ALA A 109 8.53 -8.06 -10.72
CA ALA A 109 7.50 -7.86 -9.73
C ALA A 109 7.26 -6.38 -9.49
N ILE A 110 5.98 -6.02 -9.36
CA ILE A 110 5.58 -4.67 -8.98
C ILE A 110 5.68 -4.56 -7.45
N THR A 111 6.26 -3.47 -6.96
CA THR A 111 6.41 -3.20 -5.53
C THR A 111 5.33 -2.25 -5.04
N GLY A 112 4.73 -2.58 -3.90
CA GLY A 112 3.77 -1.72 -3.22
C GLY A 112 4.17 -1.47 -1.78
N ILE A 113 3.81 -0.32 -1.22
CA ILE A 113 3.89 -0.04 0.22
C ILE A 113 2.48 0.17 0.74
N HIS A 114 2.18 -0.39 1.91
CA HIS A 114 0.95 -0.15 2.64
C HIS A 114 1.22 0.47 4.01
N CYS A 115 0.51 1.55 4.32
CA CYS A 115 0.48 2.14 5.66
C CYS A 115 -0.97 2.55 6.00
N CYS A 116 -1.52 2.04 7.11
CA CYS A 116 -2.91 2.34 7.50
C CYS A 116 -3.07 3.71 8.18
N GLY A 117 -1.99 4.41 8.56
CA GLY A 117 -2.03 5.67 9.31
C GLY A 117 -1.47 6.89 8.55
N LYS A 118 -1.48 8.04 9.21
CA LYS A 118 -0.79 9.25 8.72
C LYS A 118 0.71 9.05 8.83
N THR A 119 1.45 9.31 7.76
CA THR A 119 2.91 9.26 7.79
C THR A 119 3.49 10.40 6.95
N ASP A 120 4.82 10.50 6.91
CA ASP A 120 5.51 11.33 5.93
C ASP A 120 5.42 10.66 4.55
N TRP A 121 4.44 11.06 3.75
CA TRP A 121 4.24 10.45 2.43
C TRP A 121 5.31 10.85 1.43
N SER A 122 6.03 11.97 1.64
CA SER A 122 7.12 12.38 0.75
C SER A 122 8.25 11.35 0.76
N MET A 123 8.54 10.79 1.93
CA MET A 123 9.49 9.71 2.15
C MET A 123 9.11 8.44 1.34
N ILE A 124 7.85 8.02 1.42
CA ILE A 124 7.37 6.84 0.69
C ILE A 124 7.38 7.09 -0.83
N MET A 125 6.93 8.25 -1.29
CA MET A 125 6.98 8.62 -2.71
C MET A 125 8.43 8.70 -3.22
N GLY A 126 9.37 9.11 -2.37
CA GLY A 126 10.80 9.14 -2.65
C GLY A 126 11.49 7.77 -2.63
N SER A 127 10.84 6.73 -2.08
CA SER A 127 11.41 5.37 -2.01
C SER A 127 11.46 4.65 -3.37
N GLY A 128 10.87 5.25 -4.40
CA GLY A 128 10.80 4.65 -5.72
C GLY A 128 9.88 3.43 -5.80
N VAL A 129 8.95 3.26 -4.87
CA VAL A 129 7.91 2.21 -4.93
C VAL A 129 6.98 2.41 -6.13
N ASP A 130 6.36 1.36 -6.65
CA ASP A 130 5.44 1.48 -7.80
C ASP A 130 4.00 1.80 -7.36
N ILE A 131 3.57 1.29 -6.20
CA ILE A 131 2.20 1.47 -5.67
C ILE A 131 2.24 1.98 -4.22
N ILE A 132 1.47 3.03 -3.93
CA ILE A 132 1.20 3.49 -2.56
C ILE A 132 -0.22 3.11 -2.18
N ASN A 133 -0.39 2.33 -1.11
CA ASN A 133 -1.70 1.97 -0.55
C ASN A 133 -1.90 2.59 0.83
N PHE A 134 -2.84 3.52 0.90
CA PHE A 134 -3.14 4.27 2.12
C PHE A 134 -4.62 4.18 2.45
N ASP A 135 -4.95 4.43 3.72
CA ASP A 135 -6.33 4.56 4.17
C ASP A 135 -6.92 5.90 3.71
N ALA A 136 -7.55 5.89 2.55
CA ALA A 136 -8.27 7.02 1.99
C ALA A 136 -9.61 7.27 2.69
N PHE A 137 -10.16 6.29 3.40
CA PHE A 137 -11.36 6.47 4.19
C PHE A 137 -11.10 7.39 5.39
N THR A 138 -10.04 7.14 6.14
CA THR A 138 -9.76 7.90 7.37
C THR A 138 -8.80 9.06 7.13
N PHE A 139 -7.80 8.88 6.26
CA PHE A 139 -6.63 9.75 6.18
C PHE A 139 -6.41 10.39 4.80
N GLN A 140 -7.48 10.55 4.00
CA GLN A 140 -7.40 11.17 2.66
C GLN A 140 -6.59 12.47 2.66
N GLU A 141 -6.90 13.38 3.58
CA GLU A 141 -6.26 14.70 3.64
C GLU A 141 -4.75 14.63 3.90
N SER A 142 -4.27 13.59 4.58
CA SER A 142 -2.85 13.46 4.91
C SER A 142 -1.98 13.29 3.66
N LEU A 143 -2.49 12.63 2.62
CA LEU A 143 -1.75 12.42 1.37
C LEU A 143 -1.60 13.73 0.59
N PHE A 144 -2.64 14.56 0.59
CA PHE A 144 -2.66 15.82 -0.17
C PHE A 144 -1.85 16.96 0.46
N LEU A 145 -1.33 16.78 1.68
CA LEU A 145 -0.31 17.67 2.24
C LEU A 145 0.99 17.65 1.43
N TYR A 146 1.19 16.63 0.60
CA TYR A 146 2.40 16.41 -0.21
C TYR A 146 2.11 16.53 -1.72
N SER A 147 1.32 17.54 -2.12
CA SER A 147 0.79 17.70 -3.49
C SER A 147 1.86 17.62 -4.59
N ASP A 148 3.02 18.26 -4.41
CA ASP A 148 4.09 18.26 -5.42
C ASP A 148 4.73 16.89 -5.57
N HIS A 149 4.97 16.19 -4.45
CA HIS A 149 5.48 14.82 -4.44
C HIS A 149 4.47 13.86 -5.07
N LEU A 150 3.18 14.03 -4.78
CA LEU A 150 2.10 13.22 -5.33
C LEU A 150 1.98 13.39 -6.85
N LYS A 151 2.04 14.65 -7.33
CA LYS A 151 2.08 14.95 -8.76
C LYS A 151 3.29 14.32 -9.43
N HIS A 152 4.47 14.44 -8.83
CA HIS A 152 5.69 13.85 -9.36
C HIS A 152 5.61 12.32 -9.42
N PHE A 153 5.15 11.69 -8.33
CA PHE A 153 5.01 10.24 -8.21
C PHE A 153 4.12 9.66 -9.32
N ILE A 154 2.92 10.21 -9.52
CA ILE A 154 1.99 9.76 -10.56
C ILE A 154 2.56 10.04 -11.96
N SER A 155 3.18 11.20 -12.18
CA SER A 155 3.78 11.55 -13.48
C SER A 155 4.96 10.63 -13.85
N LYS A 156 5.57 9.94 -12.88
CA LYS A 156 6.63 8.95 -13.08
C LYS A 156 6.10 7.52 -13.22
N GLY A 157 4.78 7.32 -13.27
CA GLY A 157 4.14 6.01 -13.40
C GLY A 157 3.74 5.37 -12.07
N GLY A 158 3.86 6.09 -10.95
CA GLY A 158 3.39 5.63 -9.65
C GLY A 158 1.87 5.50 -9.60
N THR A 159 1.38 4.50 -8.88
CA THR A 159 -0.04 4.18 -8.75
C THR A 159 -0.53 4.38 -7.32
N ILE A 160 -1.72 4.95 -7.15
CA ILE A 160 -2.37 5.10 -5.85
C ILE A 160 -3.43 4.01 -5.67
N ALA A 161 -3.26 3.19 -4.64
CA ALA A 161 -4.25 2.26 -4.15
C ALA A 161 -5.08 2.93 -3.04
N TRP A 162 -6.28 3.38 -3.40
CA TRP A 162 -7.25 4.04 -2.55
C TRP A 162 -7.91 3.04 -1.62
N GLY A 163 -7.44 2.97 -0.38
CA GLY A 163 -8.10 2.24 0.70
C GLY A 163 -9.37 2.94 1.13
N ILE A 164 -10.43 2.78 0.33
CA ILE A 164 -11.64 3.61 0.39
C ILE A 164 -12.79 2.93 1.14
N VAL A 165 -12.86 1.60 1.13
CA VAL A 165 -13.92 0.86 1.84
C VAL A 165 -13.45 0.56 3.27
N PRO A 166 -14.18 1.01 4.31
CA PRO A 166 -13.73 0.84 5.69
C PRO A 166 -13.72 -0.62 6.12
N THR A 167 -12.79 -0.95 7.02
CA THR A 167 -12.58 -2.29 7.58
C THR A 167 -12.52 -2.22 9.11
N GLY A 168 -12.53 -3.36 9.78
CA GLY A 168 -12.41 -3.43 11.25
C GLY A 168 -13.61 -2.79 11.93
N GLU A 169 -13.36 -1.90 12.90
CA GLU A 169 -14.42 -1.22 13.67
C GLU A 169 -15.31 -0.29 12.82
N PHE A 170 -14.82 0.14 11.65
CA PHE A 170 -15.58 0.98 10.72
C PHE A 170 -16.34 0.17 9.66
N ALA A 171 -16.24 -1.16 9.65
CA ALA A 171 -16.96 -1.99 8.69
C ALA A 171 -18.48 -1.79 8.84
N GLY A 172 -19.19 -1.72 7.70
CA GLY A 172 -20.65 -1.51 7.68
C GLY A 172 -21.11 -0.08 7.99
N THR A 173 -20.20 0.85 8.26
CA THR A 173 -20.55 2.25 8.58
C THR A 173 -20.75 3.14 7.35
N ALA A 174 -20.32 2.68 6.18
CA ALA A 174 -20.28 3.50 4.97
C ALA A 174 -21.31 3.07 3.93
N ASP A 175 -21.93 4.07 3.33
CA ASP A 175 -22.82 3.95 2.19
C ASP A 175 -22.06 4.17 0.86
N ILE A 176 -22.53 3.54 -0.22
CA ILE A 176 -21.89 3.59 -1.54
C ILE A 176 -21.84 5.02 -2.12
N ASP A 177 -22.84 5.87 -1.90
CA ASP A 177 -22.82 7.27 -2.36
C ASP A 177 -21.79 8.09 -1.61
N ALA A 178 -21.65 7.85 -0.30
CA ALA A 178 -20.65 8.51 0.52
C ALA A 178 -19.23 8.13 0.08
N LEU A 179 -18.98 6.84 -0.16
CA LEU A 179 -17.69 6.35 -0.65
C LEU A 179 -17.36 6.89 -2.04
N TYR A 180 -18.34 6.91 -2.94
CA TYR A 180 -18.18 7.47 -4.27
C TYR A 180 -17.81 8.96 -4.24
N LYS A 181 -18.55 9.77 -3.48
CA LYS A 181 -18.27 11.21 -3.33
C LYS A 181 -16.87 11.45 -2.76
N ARG A 182 -16.45 10.65 -1.77
CA ARG A 182 -15.11 10.75 -1.18
C ARG A 182 -14.04 10.41 -2.21
N LEU A 183 -14.18 9.30 -2.93
CA LEU A 183 -13.26 8.90 -3.98
C LEU A 183 -13.15 9.97 -5.08
N MET A 184 -14.27 10.46 -5.59
CA MET A 184 -14.29 11.51 -6.62
C MET A 184 -13.66 12.81 -6.13
N SER A 185 -13.83 13.17 -4.85
CA SER A 185 -13.13 14.30 -4.26
C SER A 185 -11.60 14.12 -4.31
N GLY A 186 -11.10 12.94 -3.96
CA GLY A 186 -9.67 12.61 -4.09
C GLY A 186 -9.17 12.68 -5.54
N LEU A 187 -9.87 12.03 -6.47
CA LEU A 187 -9.50 12.01 -7.89
C LEU A 187 -9.52 13.41 -8.51
N ASN A 188 -10.55 14.22 -8.23
CA ASN A 188 -10.65 15.58 -8.73
C ASN A 188 -9.57 16.49 -8.17
N ARG A 189 -9.11 16.26 -6.93
CA ARG A 189 -7.96 16.99 -6.38
C ARG A 189 -6.69 16.67 -7.14
N LEU A 190 -6.43 15.40 -7.47
CA LEU A 190 -5.29 15.04 -8.32
C LEU A 190 -5.35 15.75 -9.68
N ILE A 191 -6.53 15.79 -10.30
CA ILE A 191 -6.74 16.50 -11.57
C ILE A 191 -6.48 18.01 -11.39
N SER A 192 -6.91 18.61 -10.29
CA SER A 192 -6.65 20.04 -10.01
C SER A 192 -5.17 20.38 -9.78
N LEU A 193 -4.33 19.38 -9.49
CA LEU A 193 -2.86 19.55 -9.47
C LEU A 193 -2.26 19.63 -10.88
N GLY A 194 -3.09 19.54 -11.92
CA GLY A 194 -2.69 19.58 -13.33
C GLY A 194 -2.26 18.23 -13.88
N LEU A 195 -2.71 17.12 -13.27
CA LEU A 195 -2.59 15.79 -13.85
C LEU A 195 -3.74 15.55 -14.85
N ASP A 196 -3.41 14.88 -15.95
CA ASP A 196 -4.42 14.47 -16.92
C ASP A 196 -5.43 13.50 -16.29
N ARG A 197 -6.71 13.63 -16.67
CA ARG A 197 -7.80 12.83 -16.10
C ARG A 197 -7.62 11.33 -16.40
N GLU A 198 -7.25 10.97 -17.63
CA GLU A 198 -7.03 9.57 -18.01
C GLU A 198 -5.87 8.98 -17.23
N LEU A 199 -4.79 9.75 -17.05
CA LEU A 199 -3.65 9.33 -16.23
C LEU A 199 -4.08 9.09 -14.78
N VAL A 200 -4.86 9.99 -14.18
CA VAL A 200 -5.35 9.84 -12.79
C VAL A 200 -6.19 8.57 -12.62
N TYR A 201 -7.07 8.26 -13.58
CA TYR A 201 -7.87 7.05 -13.54
C TYR A 201 -7.03 5.79 -13.77
N ALA A 202 -6.10 5.81 -14.73
CA ALA A 202 -5.20 4.69 -15.00
C ALA A 202 -4.24 4.39 -13.83
N ALA A 203 -3.82 5.44 -13.10
CA ALA A 203 -2.96 5.34 -11.92
C ALA A 203 -3.72 5.13 -10.61
N SER A 204 -4.98 4.69 -10.65
CA SER A 204 -5.82 4.49 -9.46
C SER A 204 -6.34 3.06 -9.34
N ILE A 205 -6.15 2.46 -8.16
CA ILE A 205 -6.68 1.14 -7.78
C ILE A 205 -7.56 1.32 -6.55
N LEU A 206 -8.71 0.63 -6.48
CA LEU A 206 -9.56 0.66 -5.30
C LEU A 206 -9.27 -0.55 -4.40
N THR A 207 -9.16 -0.33 -3.09
CA THR A 207 -8.93 -1.38 -2.11
C THR A 207 -9.80 -1.17 -0.87
N PRO A 208 -9.95 -2.20 -0.01
CA PRO A 208 -10.32 -1.96 1.39
C PRO A 208 -9.29 -1.06 2.08
N ALA A 209 -9.68 -0.40 3.17
CA ALA A 209 -8.85 0.55 3.90
C ALA A 209 -7.60 -0.07 4.55
N CYS A 210 -7.75 -1.27 5.13
CA CYS A 210 -6.66 -2.03 5.76
C CYS A 210 -6.99 -3.53 5.66
N GLY A 211 -6.22 -4.39 6.33
CA GLY A 211 -6.46 -5.84 6.34
C GLY A 211 -7.72 -6.25 7.11
N MET A 212 -8.33 -7.38 6.73
CA MET A 212 -9.56 -7.92 7.36
C MET A 212 -9.31 -9.16 8.23
N GLY A 213 -8.06 -9.40 8.66
CA GLY A 213 -7.67 -10.64 9.35
C GLY A 213 -8.35 -10.88 10.70
N MET A 214 -8.94 -9.85 11.30
CA MET A 214 -9.68 -9.92 12.57
C MET A 214 -11.20 -9.88 12.39
N MET A 215 -11.70 -9.83 11.14
CA MET A 215 -13.12 -9.76 10.83
C MET A 215 -13.72 -11.16 10.65
N THR A 216 -15.04 -11.27 10.79
CA THR A 216 -15.75 -12.48 10.38
C THR A 216 -15.76 -12.60 8.86
N GLU A 217 -15.91 -13.82 8.35
CA GLU A 217 -16.02 -14.09 6.90
C GLU A 217 -17.14 -13.27 6.27
N LYS A 218 -18.33 -13.29 6.87
CA LYS A 218 -19.49 -12.49 6.43
C LYS A 218 -19.16 -10.99 6.34
N ALA A 219 -18.52 -10.42 7.35
CA ALA A 219 -18.18 -9.00 7.33
C ALA A 219 -17.13 -8.68 6.24
N ALA A 220 -16.20 -9.61 5.98
CA ALA A 220 -15.24 -9.47 4.89
C ALA A 220 -15.89 -9.56 3.50
N GLU A 221 -16.88 -10.45 3.34
CA GLU A 221 -17.70 -10.54 2.11
C GLU A 221 -18.45 -9.23 1.85
N GLU A 222 -19.10 -8.65 2.87
CA GLU A 222 -19.82 -7.37 2.77
C GLU A 222 -18.88 -6.23 2.34
N VAL A 223 -17.65 -6.18 2.87
CA VAL A 223 -16.63 -5.20 2.44
C VAL A 223 -16.26 -5.39 0.97
N PHE A 224 -16.03 -6.64 0.53
CA PHE A 224 -15.69 -6.91 -0.87
C PHE A 224 -16.86 -6.65 -1.82
N GLU A 225 -18.10 -6.91 -1.40
CA GLU A 225 -19.30 -6.58 -2.16
C GLU A 225 -19.42 -5.07 -2.36
N LEU A 226 -19.24 -4.29 -1.30
CA LEU A 226 -19.26 -2.83 -1.36
C LEU A 226 -18.15 -2.27 -2.26
N LEU A 227 -16.93 -2.83 -2.17
CA LEU A 227 -15.82 -2.49 -3.06
C LEU A 227 -16.13 -2.80 -4.52
N SER A 228 -16.71 -3.96 -4.79
CA SER A 228 -17.12 -4.40 -6.14
C SER A 228 -18.17 -3.47 -6.73
N ASN A 229 -19.18 -3.10 -5.94
CA ASN A 229 -20.24 -2.19 -6.35
C ASN A 229 -19.71 -0.77 -6.61
N LEU A 230 -18.82 -0.26 -5.74
CA LEU A 230 -18.13 1.02 -5.98
C LEU A 230 -17.31 0.99 -7.27
N SER A 231 -16.58 -0.10 -7.53
CA SER A 231 -15.80 -0.26 -8.77
C SER A 231 -16.67 -0.35 -10.02
N LYS A 232 -17.85 -0.95 -9.96
CA LYS A 232 -18.81 -0.97 -11.08
C LYS A 232 -19.30 0.44 -11.40
N ARG A 233 -19.78 1.16 -10.39
CA ARG A 233 -20.24 2.55 -10.54
C ARG A 233 -19.15 3.45 -11.15
N MET A 234 -17.94 3.38 -10.62
CA MET A 234 -16.82 4.17 -11.16
C MET A 234 -16.54 3.86 -12.63
N ARG A 235 -16.67 2.60 -13.07
CA ARG A 235 -16.46 2.23 -14.48
C ARG A 235 -17.59 2.68 -15.39
N GLU A 236 -18.80 2.82 -14.89
CA GLU A 236 -19.92 3.39 -15.64
C GLU A 236 -19.68 4.89 -15.85
N ASP A 237 -19.35 5.61 -14.79
CA ASP A 237 -19.07 7.06 -14.88
C ASP A 237 -17.86 7.40 -15.75
N ILE A 238 -16.80 6.58 -15.72
CA ILE A 238 -15.62 6.79 -16.57
C ILE A 238 -15.96 6.59 -18.04
N LYS A 239 -16.84 5.64 -18.38
CA LYS A 239 -17.27 5.42 -19.78
C LYS A 239 -18.10 6.59 -20.31
N ASP A 240 -18.86 7.23 -19.45
CA ASP A 240 -19.67 8.40 -19.83
C ASP A 240 -18.83 9.69 -19.92
N ALA A 241 -17.63 9.69 -19.33
CA ALA A 241 -16.76 10.85 -19.21
C ALA A 241 -15.55 10.87 -20.17
N LEU A 242 -15.29 9.78 -20.91
CA LEU A 242 -14.24 9.61 -21.93
C LEU A 242 -14.86 9.39 -23.31
#